data_AF-A0A3C1VR08-F1
#
_entry.id   AF-A0A3C1VR08-F1
#
_cell.length_a   1.000
_cell.length_b   1.000
_cell.length_c   1.000
_cell.angle_alpha   90.00
_cell.angle_beta   90.00
_cell.angle_gamma   90.00
#
_symmetry.space_group_name_H-M   'P 1'
#
loop_
_entity.id
_entity.type
_entity.pdbx_description
1 polymer ?
#
loop_
_entity_poly.entity_id
_entity_poly.type
_entity_poly.pdbx_seq_one_letter_code
_entity_poly.pdbx_strand_id
1 'polypeptide(L)'
;MTTATITALRKLPGLAKTAVLYGAFVLYFSPATELLSPASHAEDGGTLYNTAVDIRMGNRYFERQCSRCHGFDAKGNDETGAPDLTGTLRRASSDAGIFNIIREGIPGTAMLPVAADVPDPTVWQL
;
A
#
# COMPACT_ATOMS: atom_id res chain seq x y z
N MET A 1 -11.03 71.39 10.51
CA MET A 1 -10.06 71.15 11.59
C MET A 1 -9.05 70.12 11.09
N THR A 2 -7.95 70.53 10.46
CA THR A 2 -6.63 70.86 11.09
C THR A 2 -5.98 69.61 11.70
N THR A 3 -4.78 69.14 11.37
CA THR A 3 -3.66 69.59 10.52
C THR A 3 -2.70 68.38 10.40
N ALA A 4 -2.00 68.26 9.28
CA ALA A 4 -0.88 67.35 9.07
C ALA A 4 0.30 67.60 10.04
N THR A 5 1.13 66.60 10.35
CA THR A 5 2.59 66.79 10.35
C THR A 5 3.35 65.46 10.20
N ILE A 6 4.11 65.39 9.11
CA ILE A 6 5.24 64.51 8.86
C ILE A 6 6.43 65.01 9.68
N THR A 7 7.10 64.17 10.47
CA THR A 7 8.46 64.40 11.00
C THR A 7 9.08 63.03 11.32
N ALA A 8 9.81 62.43 10.39
CA ALA A 8 11.27 62.53 10.21
C ALA A 8 12.08 61.65 11.18
N LEU A 9 12.63 60.59 10.59
CA LEU A 9 14.03 60.16 10.66
C LEU A 9 14.76 60.32 12.00
N ARG A 10 14.92 59.21 12.71
CA ARG A 10 16.10 59.01 13.57
C ARG A 10 16.74 57.64 13.31
N LYS A 11 17.76 57.70 12.46
CA LYS A 11 19.10 57.14 12.68
C LYS A 11 19.16 55.68 13.16
N LEU A 12 19.37 54.77 12.20
CA LEU A 12 19.89 53.43 12.46
C LEU A 12 21.41 53.53 12.70
N PRO A 13 21.94 53.20 13.90
CA PRO A 13 23.36 53.02 14.07
C PRO A 13 23.74 51.55 13.82
N GLY A 14 24.79 51.37 13.02
CA GLY A 14 25.76 50.30 13.30
C GLY A 14 25.57 48.99 12.56
N LEU A 15 25.81 49.03 11.25
CA LEU A 15 26.34 47.89 10.49
C LEU A 15 27.69 47.48 11.11
N ALA A 16 27.70 46.43 11.94
CA ALA A 16 28.94 45.90 12.52
C ALA A 16 28.94 44.36 12.49
N LYS A 17 29.36 43.83 11.34
CA LYS A 17 30.37 42.77 11.25
C LYS A 17 30.14 41.52 12.14
N THR A 18 29.14 40.72 11.84
CA THR A 18 29.13 39.29 12.20
C THR A 18 28.81 38.45 10.95
N ALA A 19 29.50 38.77 9.86
CA ALA A 19 29.45 38.04 8.60
C ALA A 19 30.78 37.28 8.41
N VAL A 20 31.15 36.46 9.39
CA VAL A 20 32.19 35.43 9.25
C VAL A 20 31.81 34.34 10.25
N LEU A 21 31.83 33.07 9.84
CA LEU A 21 31.65 31.85 10.66
C LEU A 21 30.26 31.17 10.71
N TYR A 22 29.32 31.46 9.79
CA TYR A 22 28.19 30.55 9.51
C TYR A 22 28.23 29.95 8.09
N GLY A 23 29.39 30.01 7.42
CA GLY A 23 29.59 29.51 6.05
C GLY A 23 30.19 28.11 5.94
N ALA A 24 30.49 27.43 7.06
CA ALA A 24 31.25 26.18 7.07
C ALA A 24 30.61 25.02 7.86
N PHE A 25 29.36 25.15 8.31
CA PHE A 25 28.64 24.06 8.99
C PHE A 25 27.47 23.49 8.18
N VAL A 26 27.05 24.15 7.09
CA VAL A 26 25.93 23.68 6.24
C VAL A 26 26.37 22.74 5.12
N LEU A 27 27.69 22.50 4.96
CA LEU A 27 28.24 21.61 3.92
C LEU A 27 28.73 20.26 4.48
N TYR A 28 28.41 19.94 5.74
CA TYR A 28 28.83 18.70 6.42
C TYR A 28 27.66 17.83 6.91
N PHE A 29 26.50 17.96 6.26
CA PHE A 29 25.46 16.94 6.34
C PHE A 29 25.13 16.56 4.91
N SER A 30 25.97 15.71 4.33
CA SER A 30 25.57 14.90 3.18
C SER A 30 24.59 13.84 3.71
N PRO A 31 23.28 13.88 3.42
CA PRO A 31 22.54 12.64 3.32
C PRO A 31 22.86 12.05 1.93
N ALA A 32 24.10 11.61 1.72
CA ALA A 32 24.46 10.81 0.54
C ALA A 32 24.10 9.32 0.77
N THR A 33 23.13 9.04 1.63
CA THR A 33 22.66 7.71 2.00
C THR A 33 21.16 7.69 2.14
N GLU A 34 20.43 8.00 1.07
CA GLU A 34 19.08 7.46 0.86
C GLU A 34 18.94 6.86 -0.54
N LEU A 35 19.97 6.12 -0.99
CA LEU A 35 19.83 5.09 -2.02
C LEU A 35 19.36 3.76 -1.42
N LEU A 36 18.45 3.85 -0.45
CA LEU A 36 17.67 2.71 -0.01
C LEU A 36 16.25 3.19 0.25
N SER A 37 15.54 3.51 -0.84
CA SER A 37 14.10 3.29 -0.82
C SER A 37 13.92 1.80 -0.52
N PRO A 38 13.36 1.37 0.63
CA PRO A 38 12.71 0.08 0.59
C PRO A 38 11.63 0.26 -0.47
N ALA A 39 11.62 -0.60 -1.47
CA ALA A 39 10.38 -0.94 -2.13
C ALA A 39 9.50 -1.57 -1.04
N SER A 40 8.95 -0.74 -0.15
CA SER A 40 8.20 -1.19 1.00
C SER A 40 6.81 -1.53 0.49
N HIS A 41 6.70 -2.78 0.07
CA HIS A 41 5.67 -3.71 0.56
C HIS A 41 4.25 -3.49 0.02
N ALA A 42 4.08 -3.57 -1.29
CA ALA A 42 2.85 -4.16 -1.85
C ALA A 42 2.89 -5.70 -1.75
N GLU A 43 4.08 -6.29 -1.67
CA GLU A 43 4.31 -7.74 -1.67
C GLU A 43 4.12 -8.41 -0.29
N ASP A 44 4.19 -7.66 0.81
CA ASP A 44 4.29 -8.26 2.16
C ASP A 44 2.94 -8.50 2.84
N GLY A 45 1.83 -8.09 2.20
CA GLY A 45 0.49 -8.34 2.72
C GLY A 45 0.27 -9.84 2.96
N GLY A 46 0.57 -10.70 1.99
CA GLY A 46 0.33 -12.15 2.06
C GLY A 46 1.14 -12.89 3.13
N THR A 47 2.36 -12.42 3.44
CA THR A 47 3.20 -13.07 4.45
C THR A 47 2.66 -12.88 5.88
N LEU A 48 1.82 -11.86 6.12
CA LEU A 48 1.28 -11.54 7.44
C LEU A 48 0.07 -12.41 7.84
N TYR A 49 -0.55 -13.14 6.90
CA TYR A 49 -1.81 -13.87 7.13
C TYR A 49 -1.67 -15.38 6.94
N ASN A 50 -0.61 -15.97 7.49
CA ASN A 50 -0.30 -17.41 7.36
C ASN A 50 -0.29 -18.17 8.69
N THR A 51 -0.80 -17.58 9.79
CA THR A 51 -0.92 -18.31 11.04
C THR A 51 -1.98 -19.41 10.93
N ALA A 52 -1.96 -20.39 11.83
CA ALA A 52 -3.00 -21.42 11.87
C ALA A 52 -4.42 -20.84 12.09
N VAL A 53 -4.53 -19.67 12.72
CA VAL A 53 -5.83 -18.97 12.87
C VAL A 53 -6.26 -18.40 11.52
N ASP A 54 -5.35 -17.70 10.83
CA ASP A 54 -5.60 -17.09 9.52
C ASP A 54 -6.03 -18.12 8.50
N ILE A 55 -5.30 -19.23 8.37
CA ILE A 55 -5.63 -20.33 7.46
C ILE A 55 -7.04 -20.88 7.74
N ARG A 56 -7.43 -21.03 9.01
CA ARG A 56 -8.79 -21.48 9.37
C ARG A 56 -9.86 -20.46 9.02
N MET A 57 -9.55 -19.17 9.11
CA MET A 57 -10.48 -18.10 8.75
C MET A 57 -10.65 -18.00 7.23
N GLY A 58 -9.54 -18.05 6.49
CA GLY A 58 -9.51 -18.13 5.03
C GLY A 58 -10.26 -19.33 4.49
N ASN A 59 -9.95 -20.54 4.99
CA ASN A 59 -10.65 -21.76 4.58
C ASN A 59 -12.18 -21.66 4.78
N ARG A 60 -12.60 -21.14 5.93
CA ARG A 60 -14.03 -20.92 6.20
C ARG A 60 -14.67 -19.94 5.22
N TYR A 61 -13.96 -18.89 4.82
CA TYR A 61 -14.46 -17.94 3.83
C TYR A 61 -14.50 -18.57 2.43
N PHE A 62 -13.43 -19.25 2.02
CA PHE A 62 -13.33 -20.02 0.78
C PHE A 62 -14.48 -21.01 0.63
N GLU A 63 -14.75 -21.81 1.66
CA GLU A 63 -15.84 -22.79 1.68
C GLU A 63 -17.21 -22.16 1.44
N ARG A 64 -17.44 -20.92 1.89
CA ARG A 64 -18.74 -20.25 1.72
C ARG A 64 -18.86 -19.49 0.41
N GLN A 65 -17.77 -18.92 -0.10
CA GLN A 65 -17.81 -17.95 -1.19
C GLN A 65 -17.21 -18.47 -2.50
N CYS A 66 -16.18 -19.32 -2.42
CA CYS A 66 -15.37 -19.72 -3.57
C CYS A 66 -15.65 -21.17 -3.99
N SER A 67 -15.93 -22.06 -3.02
CA SER A 67 -16.08 -23.50 -3.22
C SER A 67 -17.18 -23.89 -4.20
N ARG A 68 -18.23 -23.07 -4.31
CA ARG A 68 -19.35 -23.33 -5.23
C ARG A 68 -18.89 -23.36 -6.71
N CYS A 69 -17.81 -22.65 -7.02
CA CYS A 69 -17.19 -22.67 -8.34
C CYS A 69 -15.87 -23.44 -8.30
N HIS A 70 -14.97 -23.18 -7.35
CA HIS A 70 -13.64 -23.80 -7.36
C HIS A 70 -13.57 -25.19 -6.70
N GLY A 71 -14.69 -25.75 -6.25
CA GLY A 71 -14.75 -27.00 -5.50
C GLY A 71 -14.37 -26.82 -4.03
N PHE A 72 -14.83 -27.74 -3.18
CA PHE A 72 -14.47 -27.73 -1.74
C PHE A 72 -13.00 -28.07 -1.49
N ASP A 73 -12.35 -28.74 -2.44
CA ASP A 73 -10.93 -29.07 -2.40
C ASP A 73 -10.07 -28.09 -3.23
N ALA A 74 -10.68 -27.01 -3.73
CA ALA A 74 -10.05 -25.98 -4.56
C ALA A 74 -9.48 -26.46 -5.91
N LYS A 75 -9.85 -27.68 -6.36
CA LYS A 75 -9.34 -28.25 -7.61
C LYS A 75 -10.08 -27.82 -8.88
N GLY A 76 -11.01 -26.89 -8.76
CA GLY A 76 -11.83 -26.42 -9.86
C GLY A 76 -13.07 -27.27 -10.09
N ASN A 77 -13.83 -26.90 -11.11
CA ASN A 77 -15.09 -27.53 -11.47
C ASN A 77 -15.38 -27.29 -12.96
N ASP A 78 -15.53 -28.37 -13.72
CA ASP A 78 -15.72 -28.30 -15.17
C ASP A 78 -17.08 -27.67 -15.55
N GLU A 79 -18.13 -27.87 -14.74
CA GLU A 79 -19.46 -27.31 -15.01
C GLU A 79 -19.49 -25.78 -14.92
N THR A 80 -18.69 -25.19 -14.03
CA THR A 80 -18.54 -23.74 -13.90
C THR A 80 -17.36 -23.19 -14.70
N GLY A 81 -16.47 -24.05 -15.20
CA GLY A 81 -15.23 -23.68 -15.87
C GLY A 81 -14.18 -23.07 -14.93
N ALA A 82 -14.35 -23.24 -13.62
CA ALA A 82 -13.42 -22.72 -12.62
C ALA A 82 -12.12 -23.55 -12.61
N PRO A 83 -10.94 -22.91 -12.66
CA PRO A 83 -9.66 -23.62 -12.67
C PRO A 83 -9.28 -24.19 -11.29
N ASP A 84 -8.36 -25.14 -11.32
CA ASP A 84 -7.61 -25.63 -10.15
C ASP A 84 -6.76 -24.50 -9.55
N LEU A 85 -6.92 -24.29 -8.24
CA LEU A 85 -6.21 -23.29 -7.46
C LEU A 85 -5.08 -23.90 -6.59
N THR A 86 -4.95 -25.22 -6.56
CA THR A 86 -3.97 -25.93 -5.72
C THR A 86 -2.57 -25.98 -6.35
N GLY A 87 -2.45 -25.59 -7.61
CA GLY A 87 -1.21 -25.59 -8.38
C GLY A 87 -0.79 -24.20 -8.86
N THR A 88 -0.02 -24.16 -9.95
CA THR A 88 0.42 -22.90 -10.55
C THR A 88 -0.75 -22.12 -11.14
N LEU A 89 -0.97 -20.91 -10.64
CA LEU A 89 -2.00 -20.03 -11.15
C LEU A 89 -1.55 -19.37 -12.46
N ARG A 90 -2.43 -19.37 -13.47
CA ARG A 90 -2.12 -18.83 -14.80
C ARG A 90 -2.18 -17.31 -14.90
N ARG A 91 -2.83 -16.64 -13.95
CA ARG A 91 -3.14 -15.19 -14.00
C ARG A 91 -2.44 -14.38 -12.91
N ALA A 92 -1.84 -15.04 -11.93
CA ALA A 92 -1.07 -14.40 -10.87
C ALA A 92 0.13 -15.28 -10.51
N SER A 93 1.26 -14.66 -10.22
CA SER A 93 2.48 -15.32 -9.75
C SER A 93 2.95 -14.78 -8.39
N SER A 94 2.15 -13.93 -7.76
CA SER A 94 2.41 -13.33 -6.46
C SER A 94 1.12 -13.21 -5.65
N ASP A 95 1.24 -13.18 -4.33
CA ASP A 95 0.11 -13.05 -3.41
C ASP A 95 -0.66 -11.76 -3.66
N ALA A 96 0.03 -10.65 -3.94
CA ALA A 96 -0.60 -9.39 -4.32
C ALA A 96 -1.41 -9.51 -5.62
N GLY A 97 -0.91 -10.27 -6.60
CA GLY A 97 -1.66 -10.56 -7.81
C GLY A 97 -2.93 -11.38 -7.54
N ILE A 98 -2.84 -12.37 -6.64
CA ILE A 98 -3.99 -13.19 -6.22
C ILE A 98 -5.02 -12.30 -5.51
N PHE A 99 -4.57 -11.49 -4.54
CA PHE A 99 -5.41 -10.55 -3.82
C PHE A 99 -6.18 -9.63 -4.76
N ASN A 100 -5.50 -9.04 -5.75
CA ASN A 100 -6.13 -8.15 -6.73
C ASN A 100 -7.16 -8.88 -7.58
N ILE A 101 -6.87 -10.12 -8.04
CA ILE A 101 -7.85 -10.94 -8.76
C ILE A 101 -9.10 -11.20 -7.90
N ILE A 102 -8.94 -11.47 -6.61
CA ILE A 102 -10.07 -11.72 -5.72
C ILE A 102 -10.87 -10.42 -5.49
N ARG A 103 -10.18 -9.27 -5.34
CA ARG A 103 -10.80 -7.96 -5.13
C ARG A 103 -11.53 -7.42 -6.34
N GLU A 104 -10.98 -7.62 -7.54
CA GLU A 104 -11.46 -7.01 -8.77
C GLU A 104 -12.26 -7.99 -9.64
N GLY A 105 -12.14 -9.28 -9.36
CA GLY A 105 -12.61 -10.33 -10.25
C GLY A 105 -11.76 -10.40 -11.52
N ILE A 106 -12.25 -11.12 -12.53
CA ILE A 106 -11.61 -11.21 -13.84
C ILE A 106 -12.63 -10.77 -14.90
N PRO A 107 -12.45 -9.57 -15.50
CA PRO A 107 -13.34 -9.07 -16.55
C PRO A 107 -13.52 -10.09 -17.69
N GLY A 108 -14.76 -10.24 -18.15
CA GLY A 108 -15.11 -11.18 -19.23
C GLY A 108 -15.16 -12.65 -18.80
N THR A 109 -15.13 -12.94 -17.50
CA THR A 109 -15.31 -14.29 -16.95
C THR A 109 -16.43 -14.33 -15.90
N ALA A 110 -16.77 -15.52 -15.42
CA ALA A 110 -17.69 -15.71 -14.30
C ALA A 110 -17.06 -15.41 -12.92
N MET A 111 -15.74 -15.16 -12.85
CA MET A 111 -15.06 -14.81 -11.60
C MET A 111 -15.33 -13.34 -11.25
N LEU A 112 -16.34 -13.12 -10.43
CA LEU A 112 -16.73 -11.80 -9.92
C LEU A 112 -15.79 -11.35 -8.78
N PRO A 113 -15.68 -10.03 -8.54
CA PRO A 113 -15.01 -9.53 -7.34
C PRO A 113 -15.73 -10.00 -6.08
N VAL A 114 -14.98 -10.17 -4.98
CA VAL A 114 -15.60 -10.26 -3.65
C VAL A 114 -16.37 -8.98 -3.32
N ALA A 115 -17.33 -9.07 -2.41
CA ALA A 115 -18.09 -7.90 -2.00
C ALA A 115 -17.16 -6.80 -1.45
N ALA A 116 -17.44 -5.55 -1.81
CA ALA A 116 -16.57 -4.42 -1.53
C ALA A 116 -16.42 -4.12 -0.03
N ASP A 117 -17.38 -4.55 0.78
CA ASP A 117 -17.39 -4.42 2.24
C ASP A 117 -16.60 -5.52 2.96
N VAL A 118 -16.11 -6.54 2.24
CA VAL A 118 -15.21 -7.55 2.81
C VAL A 118 -13.90 -6.87 3.21
N PRO A 119 -13.44 -7.02 4.47
CA PRO A 119 -12.17 -6.45 4.89
C PRO A 119 -10.98 -7.07 4.14
N ASP A 120 -9.95 -6.26 3.81
CA ASP A 120 -8.72 -6.74 3.18
C ASP A 120 -8.08 -7.93 3.92
N PRO A 121 -8.01 -7.96 5.27
CA PRO A 121 -7.48 -9.11 6.00
C PRO A 121 -8.17 -10.43 5.66
N THR A 122 -9.48 -10.42 5.40
CA THR A 122 -10.21 -11.64 5.03
C THR A 122 -9.80 -12.15 3.65
N VAL A 123 -9.47 -11.25 2.72
CA VAL A 123 -9.00 -11.63 1.39
C VAL A 123 -7.57 -12.16 1.44
N TRP A 124 -6.70 -11.53 2.25
CA TRP A 124 -5.32 -12.00 2.42
C TRP A 124 -5.19 -13.34 3.16
N GLN A 125 -6.23 -13.77 3.88
CA GLN A 125 -6.26 -15.06 4.57
C GLN A 125 -6.53 -16.25 3.64
N LEU A 126 -6.91 -16.02 2.37
CA LEU A 126 -7.22 -17.04 1.37
C LEU A 126 -5.96 -17.59 0.70
#